data_AF-A0AAD7DHL2-F1
#
_entry.id   AF-A0AAD7DHL2-F1
#
_cell.length_a   1.000
_cell.length_b   1.000
_cell.length_c   1.000
_cell.angle_alpha   90.00
_cell.angle_beta   90.00
_cell.angle_gamma   90.00
#
_symmetry.space_group_name_H-M   'P 1'
#
loop_
_entity.id
_entity.type
_entity.pdbx_description
1 polymer ?
#
loop_
_entity_poly.entity_id
_entity_poly.type
_entity_poly.pdbx_seq_one_letter_code
_entity_poly.pdbx_strand_id
1 'polypeptide(L)'
;LTSNEVPLELDLPAVKSVVSQADARLVCLDTEISRLRDRLKQAEDERAAVWSARVRSSAILSTLRRMPPEVLGEIFSWTLPSVGEALDPKFGVGRSPWVLTHISSHWRAVAISTPSLWSLVAI
;
A
#
# COMPACT_ATOMS: atom_id res chain seq x y z
N LEU A 1 -53.53 5.87 -25.36
CA LEU A 1 -54.50 4.99 -26.04
C LEU A 1 -54.53 3.68 -25.27
N THR A 2 -55.56 3.53 -24.45
CA THR A 2 -55.88 2.37 -23.63
C THR A 2 -56.39 1.26 -24.55
N SER A 3 -55.53 0.38 -25.06
CA SER A 3 -56.02 -0.86 -25.67
C SER A 3 -55.92 -1.98 -24.64
N ASN A 4 -57.08 -2.31 -24.09
CA ASN A 4 -57.38 -3.46 -23.24
C ASN A 4 -57.98 -4.58 -24.13
N GLU A 5 -57.49 -4.71 -25.36
CA GLU A 5 -57.92 -5.75 -26.29
C GLU A 5 -57.18 -7.06 -25.98
N VAL A 6 -57.93 -8.15 -25.88
CA VAL A 6 -57.39 -9.51 -25.78
C VAL A 6 -56.48 -9.70 -27.01
N PRO A 7 -55.18 -9.98 -26.84
CA PRO A 7 -54.29 -10.20 -27.98
C PRO A 7 -54.88 -11.30 -28.86
N LEU A 8 -55.15 -11.01 -30.14
CA LEU A 8 -55.54 -12.02 -31.12
C LEU A 8 -54.53 -13.18 -31.01
N GLU A 9 -54.96 -14.43 -31.15
CA GLU A 9 -54.08 -15.62 -30.96
C GLU A 9 -52.76 -15.56 -31.78
N LEU A 10 -52.71 -14.75 -32.84
CA LEU A 10 -51.55 -14.47 -33.68
C LEU A 10 -50.48 -13.58 -33.02
N ASP A 11 -50.82 -12.80 -31.99
CA ASP A 11 -49.91 -11.92 -31.25
C ASP A 11 -49.29 -12.61 -30.02
N LEU A 12 -49.85 -13.73 -29.57
CA LEU A 12 -49.32 -14.50 -28.45
C LEU A 12 -47.87 -14.99 -28.65
N PRO A 13 -47.45 -15.45 -29.85
CA PRO A 13 -46.06 -15.83 -30.10
C PRO A 13 -45.11 -14.62 -30.05
N ALA A 14 -45.56 -13.46 -30.55
CA ALA A 14 -44.78 -12.23 -30.55
C ALA A 14 -44.59 -11.68 -29.12
N VAL A 15 -45.65 -11.69 -28.31
CA VAL A 15 -45.57 -11.30 -26.89
C VAL A 15 -44.66 -12.27 -26.12
N LYS A 16 -44.80 -13.59 -26.34
CA LYS A 16 -43.93 -14.59 -25.71
C LYS A 16 -42.45 -14.41 -26.07
N SER A 17 -42.14 -14.08 -27.33
CA SER A 17 -40.75 -13.86 -27.75
C SER A 17 -40.16 -12.61 -27.10
N VAL A 18 -40.92 -11.52 -26.98
CA VAL A 18 -40.49 -10.29 -26.29
C VAL A 18 -40.23 -10.55 -24.81
N VAL A 19 -41.12 -11.27 -24.12
CA VAL A 19 -40.92 -11.66 -22.72
C VAL A 19 -39.68 -12.54 -22.58
N SER A 20 -39.52 -13.54 -23.45
CA SER A 20 -38.35 -14.44 -23.40
C SER A 20 -37.03 -13.69 -23.63
N GLN A 21 -37.03 -12.69 -24.52
CA GLN A 21 -35.88 -11.83 -24.76
C GLN A 21 -35.57 -10.94 -23.55
N ALA A 22 -36.60 -10.40 -22.90
CA ALA A 22 -36.44 -9.62 -21.68
C ALA A 22 -35.88 -10.49 -20.54
N ASP A 23 -36.37 -11.70 -20.35
CA ASP A 23 -35.88 -12.65 -19.35
C ASP A 23 -34.42 -13.02 -19.60
N ALA A 24 -34.05 -13.33 -20.84
CA ALA A 24 -32.66 -13.59 -21.20
C ALA A 24 -31.75 -12.38 -20.90
N ARG A 25 -32.24 -11.17 -21.17
CA ARG A 25 -31.49 -9.94 -20.87
C ARG A 25 -31.37 -9.69 -19.36
N LEU A 26 -32.39 -9.99 -18.57
CA LEU A 26 -32.32 -9.91 -17.11
C LEU A 26 -31.27 -10.85 -16.55
N VAL A 27 -31.23 -12.11 -17.02
CA VAL A 27 -30.20 -13.08 -16.61
C VAL A 27 -28.79 -12.57 -16.97
N CYS A 28 -28.61 -11.99 -18.16
CA CYS A 28 -27.32 -11.39 -18.54
C CYS A 28 -26.94 -10.19 -17.65
N LEU A 29 -27.90 -9.36 -17.25
CA LEU A 29 -27.64 -8.24 -16.36
C LEU A 29 -27.33 -8.70 -14.92
N ASP A 30 -28.04 -9.70 -14.40
CA ASP A 30 -27.81 -10.25 -13.07
C ASP A 30 -26.45 -10.93 -12.94
N THR A 31 -26.00 -11.61 -14.00
CA THR A 31 -24.65 -12.18 -14.05
C THR A 31 -23.59 -11.10 -14.07
N GLU A 32 -23.78 -10.01 -14.82
CA GLU A 32 -22.84 -8.88 -14.82
C GLU A 32 -22.83 -8.14 -13.47
N ILE A 33 -24.00 -7.93 -12.85
CA ILE A 33 -24.11 -7.34 -11.51
C ILE A 33 -23.34 -8.20 -10.50
N SER A 34 -23.50 -9.51 -10.56
CA SER A 34 -22.80 -10.44 -9.67
C SER A 34 -21.29 -10.35 -9.87
N ARG A 35 -20.82 -10.38 -11.12
CA ARG A 35 -19.40 -10.22 -11.47
C ARG A 35 -18.81 -8.90 -10.95
N LEU A 36 -19.53 -7.79 -11.10
CA LEU A 36 -19.07 -6.49 -10.63
C LEU A 36 -19.03 -6.40 -9.11
N ARG A 37 -19.99 -7.03 -8.41
CA ARG A 37 -19.96 -7.13 -6.94
C ARG A 37 -18.76 -7.92 -6.43
N ASP A 38 -18.42 -9.02 -7.08
CA ASP A 38 -17.22 -9.80 -6.73
C ASP A 38 -15.94 -8.99 -6.92
N ARG A 39 -15.83 -8.25 -8.03
CA ARG A 39 -14.70 -7.34 -8.27
C ARG A 39 -14.62 -6.20 -7.25
N LEU A 40 -15.76 -5.64 -6.86
CA LEU A 40 -15.81 -4.61 -5.83
C LEU A 40 -15.29 -5.16 -4.50
N LYS A 41 -15.78 -6.33 -4.09
CA LYS A 41 -15.34 -7.01 -2.88
C LYS A 41 -13.84 -7.27 -2.89
N GLN A 42 -13.30 -7.78 -4.00
CA GLN A 42 -11.86 -8.00 -4.15
C GLN A 42 -11.07 -6.69 -3.96
N ALA A 43 -11.51 -5.59 -4.60
CA ALA A 43 -10.84 -4.30 -4.48
C ALA A 43 -10.93 -3.74 -3.05
N GLU A 44 -12.03 -3.96 -2.33
CA GLU A 44 -12.18 -3.58 -0.93
C GLU A 44 -11.25 -4.37 -0.01
N ASP A 45 -11.13 -5.69 -0.23
CA ASP A 45 -10.21 -6.56 0.51
C ASP A 45 -8.75 -6.16 0.27
N GLU A 46 -8.36 -5.89 -0.98
CA GLU A 46 -7.03 -5.38 -1.33
C GLU A 46 -6.76 -4.01 -0.68
N ARG A 47 -7.74 -3.11 -0.72
CA ARG A 47 -7.64 -1.79 -0.08
C ARG A 47 -7.44 -1.93 1.43
N ALA A 48 -8.17 -2.82 2.09
CA ALA A 48 -8.03 -3.08 3.52
C ALA A 48 -6.64 -3.64 3.85
N ALA A 49 -6.14 -4.58 3.05
CA ALA A 49 -4.80 -5.13 3.19
C ALA A 49 -3.72 -4.06 3.06
N VAL A 50 -3.77 -3.23 2.00
CA VAL A 50 -2.83 -2.13 1.76
C VAL A 50 -2.90 -1.09 2.87
N TRP A 51 -4.11 -0.72 3.32
CA TRP A 51 -4.29 0.21 4.42
C TRP A 51 -3.63 -0.30 5.71
N SER A 52 -3.86 -1.57 6.06
CA SER A 52 -3.25 -2.18 7.24
C SER A 52 -1.72 -2.16 7.19
N ALA A 53 -1.13 -2.42 6.01
CA ALA A 53 0.31 -2.35 5.80
C ALA A 53 0.84 -0.93 5.97
N ARG A 54 0.14 0.06 5.40
CA ARG A 54 0.48 1.48 5.55
C ARG A 54 0.47 1.92 7.01
N VAL A 55 -0.55 1.53 7.78
CA VAL A 55 -0.66 1.87 9.20
C VAL A 55 0.49 1.25 10.00
N ARG A 56 0.82 -0.03 9.78
CA ARG A 56 1.98 -0.68 10.43
C ARG A 56 3.29 0.06 10.14
N SER A 57 3.56 0.36 8.87
CA SER A 57 4.77 1.10 8.48
C SER A 57 4.82 2.50 9.10
N SER A 58 3.68 3.21 9.12
CA SER A 58 3.58 4.52 9.77
C SER A 58 3.84 4.44 11.27
N ALA A 59 3.31 3.42 11.94
CA ALA A 59 3.55 3.18 13.37
C ALA A 59 5.03 2.94 13.66
N ILE A 60 5.73 2.13 12.84
CA ILE A 60 7.18 1.91 12.95
C ILE A 60 7.94 3.23 12.78
N LEU A 61 7.62 4.01 11.75
CA LEU A 61 8.25 5.31 11.52
C LEU A 61 7.99 6.30 12.66
N SER A 62 6.79 6.26 13.25
CA SER A 62 6.45 7.05 14.43
C SER A 62 7.31 6.64 15.64
N THR A 63 7.46 5.34 15.90
CA THR A 63 8.31 4.82 16.97
C THR A 63 9.77 5.23 16.78
N LEU A 64 10.32 5.10 15.57
CA LEU A 64 11.69 5.53 15.25
C LEU A 64 11.90 7.04 15.39
N ARG A 65 10.86 7.86 15.23
CA ARG A 65 10.90 9.30 15.51
C ARG A 65 10.75 9.64 16.99
N ARG A 66 10.29 8.69 17.82
CA ARG A 66 10.05 8.87 19.26
C ARG A 66 11.09 8.17 20.15
N MET A 67 12.05 7.46 19.55
CA MET A 67 13.15 6.85 20.31
C MET A 67 14.01 7.93 20.98
N PRO A 68 14.46 7.69 22.23
CA PRO A 68 15.45 8.55 22.87
C PRO A 68 16.70 8.68 22.01
N PRO A 69 17.32 9.88 21.99
CA PRO A 69 18.50 10.13 21.18
C PRO A 69 19.67 9.21 21.52
N GLU A 70 19.79 8.77 22.77
CA GLU A 70 20.86 7.88 23.24
C GLU A 70 20.75 6.49 22.60
N VAL A 71 19.54 5.90 22.59
CA VAL A 71 19.27 4.60 21.99
C VAL A 71 19.48 4.66 20.48
N LEU A 72 19.02 5.75 19.85
CA LEU A 72 19.19 5.93 18.42
C LEU A 72 20.68 6.13 18.05
N GLY A 73 21.44 6.85 18.87
CA GLY A 73 22.89 7.01 18.72
C GLY A 73 23.67 5.71 18.90
N GLU A 74 23.25 4.86 19.85
CA GLU A 74 23.81 3.52 20.02
C GLU A 74 23.57 2.67 18.78
N ILE A 75 22.34 2.62 18.25
CA ILE A 75 22.01 1.92 16.99
C ILE A 75 22.90 2.41 15.84
N PHE A 76 23.11 3.73 15.74
CA PHE A 76 23.98 4.30 14.71
C PHE A 76 25.43 3.81 14.84
N SER A 77 25.94 3.60 16.06
CA SER A 77 27.31 3.11 16.27
C SER A 77 27.54 1.70 15.70
N TRP A 78 26.50 0.86 15.68
CA TRP A 78 26.55 -0.47 15.04
C TRP A 78 26.59 -0.41 13.51
N THR A 79 26.30 0.74 12.91
CA THR A 79 26.39 0.94 11.45
C THR A 79 27.79 1.39 11.01
N LEU A 80 28.68 1.65 11.97
CA LEU A 80 30.08 1.92 11.69
C LEU A 80 30.85 0.61 11.52
N PRO A 81 31.87 0.57 10.65
CA PRO A 81 32.74 -0.59 10.51
C PRO A 81 33.59 -0.74 11.77
N SER A 82 33.89 -1.99 12.11
CA SER A 82 34.84 -2.28 13.19
C SER A 82 36.25 -1.91 12.75
N VAL A 83 37.09 -1.47 13.69
CA VAL A 83 38.51 -1.17 13.43
C VAL A 83 39.18 -2.44 12.88
N GLY A 84 39.54 -2.45 11.60
CA GLY A 84 40.22 -3.56 10.93
C GLY A 84 39.41 -4.34 9.89
N GLU A 85 38.14 -4.03 9.68
CA GLU A 85 37.34 -4.67 8.62
C GLU A 85 37.64 -4.04 7.25
N ALA A 86 37.86 -4.89 6.24
CA ALA A 86 37.99 -4.45 4.85
C ALA A 86 36.66 -3.83 4.39
N LEU A 87 36.72 -2.58 3.92
CA LEU A 87 35.55 -1.81 3.52
C LEU A 87 34.83 -2.51 2.36
N ASP A 88 33.60 -2.99 2.57
CA ASP A 88 32.76 -3.45 1.46
C ASP A 88 32.44 -2.24 0.57
N PRO A 89 32.84 -2.22 -0.72
CA PRO A 89 32.57 -1.10 -1.62
C PRO A 89 31.06 -0.81 -1.81
N LYS A 90 30.16 -1.75 -1.47
CA LYS A 90 28.71 -1.54 -1.51
C LYS A 90 28.19 -0.74 -0.30
N PHE A 91 28.88 -0.84 0.85
CA PHE A 91 28.55 -0.16 2.11
C PHE A 91 29.69 0.76 2.54
N GLY A 92 30.23 1.51 1.58
CA GLY A 92 31.39 2.37 1.80
C GLY A 92 31.23 3.26 3.03
N VAL A 93 32.22 3.18 3.92
CA VAL A 93 32.35 3.94 5.18
C VAL A 93 32.29 5.44 4.98
N GLY A 94 32.55 5.93 3.76
CA GLY A 94 32.31 7.33 3.41
C GLY A 94 30.83 7.75 3.39
N ARG A 95 29.88 6.82 3.51
CA ARG A 95 28.44 7.12 3.50
C ARG A 95 27.83 7.19 4.91
N SER A 96 28.33 6.47 5.90
CA SER A 96 27.93 6.65 7.30
C SER A 96 28.96 7.56 7.98
N PRO A 97 28.59 8.58 8.78
CA PRO A 97 27.26 8.90 9.31
C PRO A 97 26.38 9.78 8.38
N TRP A 98 26.89 10.20 7.22
CA TRP A 98 26.19 11.13 6.33
C TRP A 98 24.79 10.67 5.88
N VAL A 99 24.62 9.39 5.55
CA VAL A 99 23.32 8.80 5.16
C VAL A 99 22.30 8.92 6.29
N LEU A 100 22.72 8.76 7.54
CA LEU A 100 21.85 8.90 8.71
C LEU A 100 21.30 10.34 8.81
N THR A 101 22.11 11.33 8.44
CA THR A 101 21.71 12.75 8.41
C THR A 101 20.70 13.09 7.30
N HIS A 102 20.50 12.21 6.30
CA HIS A 102 19.57 12.45 5.19
C HIS A 102 18.18 11.81 5.40
N ILE A 103 18.01 10.94 6.42
CA ILE A 103 16.76 10.21 6.65
C ILE A 103 15.64 11.10 7.22
N SER A 104 15.94 11.90 8.26
CA SER A 104 14.98 12.83 8.87
C SER A 104 15.69 13.93 9.66
N SER A 105 14.97 15.00 10.01
CA SER A 105 15.49 16.05 10.91
C SER A 105 15.87 15.51 12.29
N HIS A 106 15.08 14.58 12.84
CA HIS A 106 15.37 13.93 14.13
C HIS A 106 16.66 13.11 14.07
N TRP A 107 16.80 12.27 13.05
CA TRP A 107 17.98 11.42 12.88
C TRP A 107 19.24 12.25 12.63
N ARG A 108 19.12 13.35 11.88
CA ARG A 108 20.20 14.33 11.71
C ARG A 108 20.63 14.94 13.03
N ALA A 109 19.68 15.39 13.85
CA ALA A 109 19.99 15.99 15.15
C ALA A 109 20.77 15.00 16.03
N VAL A 110 20.31 13.75 16.11
CA VAL A 110 20.97 12.69 16.89
C VAL A 110 22.34 12.32 16.33
N ALA A 111 22.46 12.17 15.02
CA ALA A 111 23.74 11.83 14.39
C ALA A 111 24.79 12.93 14.62
N ILE A 112 24.41 14.20 14.48
CA ILE A 112 25.30 15.35 14.75
C ILE A 112 25.64 15.44 16.24
N SER A 113 24.68 15.17 17.14
CA SER A 113 24.88 15.23 18.58
C SER A 113 25.62 14.03 19.18
N THR A 114 26.03 13.05 18.35
CA THR A 114 26.73 11.83 18.79
C THR A 114 28.17 11.83 18.23
N PRO A 115 29.15 12.40 18.95
CA PRO A 115 30.51 12.60 18.42
C PRO A 115 31.25 11.32 18.03
N SER A 116 30.95 10.20 18.70
CA SER A 116 31.53 8.89 18.38
C SER A 116 31.21 8.41 16.97
N LEU A 117 30.16 8.94 16.34
CA LEU A 117 29.82 8.60 14.95
C LEU A 117 30.77 9.23 13.92
N TRP A 118 31.46 10.30 14.31
CA TRP A 118 32.32 11.09 13.44
C TRP A 118 33.81 10.81 13.65
N SER A 119 34.18 9.98 14.63
CA SER A 119 35.58 9.68 14.94
C SER A 119 36.31 8.86 13.87
N LEU A 120 35.58 8.16 12.99
CA LEU A 120 36.13 7.41 11.87
C LEU A 120 36.13 8.18 10.53
N VAL A 121 35.71 9.45 10.53
CA VAL A 121 35.74 10.28 9.32
C VAL A 121 37.16 10.83 9.16
N ALA A 122 37.93 10.23 8.25
CA ALA A 122 39.20 10.81 7.79
C ALA A 122 38.92 11.96 6.81
N ILE A 123 39.52 13.14 7.07
CA ILE A 123 39.53 14.31 6.17
C ILE A 123 40.70 14.16 5.19
#